data_AF-A0A1G1F338-F1
#
_entry.id   AF-A0A1G1F338-F1
#
_cell.length_a   1.000
_cell.length_b   1.000
_cell.length_c   1.000
_cell.angle_alpha   90.00
_cell.angle_beta   90.00
_cell.angle_gamma   90.00
#
_symmetry.space_group_name_H-M   'P 1'
#
loop_
_entity.id
_entity.type
_entity.pdbx_description
1 polymer ?
#
loop_
_entity_poly.entity_id
_entity_poly.type
_entity_poly.pdbx_seq_one_letter_code
_entity_poly.pdbx_strand_id
1 'polypeptide(L)'
;MYAKIKKDFDEGVGRLKWFASLLSERIRVEITVFKLLYKSEELKKRKDGLMRRMGEEVYEHRGKEKNIYANKEVVGAIKELEALEPEIKETLEKASEISKITA
;
A
#
# COMPACT_ATOMS: atom_id res chain seq x y z
N MET A 1 39.76 38.23 9.91
CA MET A 1 39.20 37.67 8.66
C MET A 1 38.90 36.18 8.78
N TYR A 2 39.86 35.36 9.22
CA TYR A 2 39.68 33.90 9.43
C TYR A 2 38.52 33.51 10.37
N ALA A 3 38.35 34.22 11.49
CA ALA A 3 37.25 33.96 12.44
C ALA A 3 35.85 34.22 11.85
N LYS A 4 35.70 35.20 10.94
CA LYS A 4 34.45 35.44 10.22
C LYS A 4 34.17 34.30 9.22
N ILE A 5 35.17 33.92 8.43
CA ILE A 5 35.04 32.82 7.46
C ILE A 5 34.65 31.51 8.16
N LYS A 6 35.27 31.19 9.31
CA LYS A 6 34.92 30.00 10.10
C LYS A 6 33.48 30.06 10.62
N LYS A 7 33.06 31.22 11.15
CA LYS A 7 31.69 31.43 11.63
C LYS A 7 30.65 31.28 10.51
N ASP A 8 30.92 31.86 9.35
CA ASP A 8 30.02 31.79 8.19
C ASP A 8 29.92 30.35 7.66
N PHE A 9 31.02 29.57 7.73
CA PHE A 9 31.04 28.16 7.35
C PHE A 9 30.27 27.29 8.35
N ASP A 10 30.46 27.49 9.66
CA ASP A 10 29.74 26.77 10.70
C ASP A 10 28.22 27.07 10.63
N GLU A 11 27.83 28.32 10.36
CA GLU A 11 26.44 28.68 10.09
C GLU A 11 25.90 28.02 8.82
N GLY A 12 26.69 27.96 7.75
CA GLY A 12 26.33 27.28 6.50
C GLY A 12 26.11 25.78 6.69
N VAL A 13 27.02 25.10 7.39
CA VAL A 13 26.88 23.68 7.75
C VAL A 13 25.67 23.46 8.65
N GLY A 14 25.40 24.36 9.59
CA GLY A 14 24.21 24.32 10.44
C GLY A 14 22.92 24.36 9.61
N ARG A 15 22.83 25.27 8.63
CA ARG A 15 21.67 25.37 7.73
C ARG A 15 21.51 24.12 6.86
N LEU A 16 22.60 23.59 6.30
CA LEU A 16 22.55 22.35 5.51
C LEU A 16 22.07 21.16 6.34
N LYS A 17 22.53 21.03 7.60
CA LYS A 17 22.05 20.00 8.52
C LYS A 17 20.56 20.12 8.79
N TRP A 18 20.06 21.35 9.01
CA TRP A 18 18.64 21.60 9.21
C TRP A 18 17.79 21.25 7.97
N PHE A 19 18.26 21.62 6.77
CA PHE A 19 17.60 21.22 5.52
C PHE A 19 17.61 19.69 5.34
N ALA A 20 18.75 19.04 5.63
CA ALA A 20 18.87 17.59 5.54
C ALA A 20 17.93 16.87 6.52
N SER A 21 17.78 17.37 7.76
CA SER A 21 16.84 16.79 8.72
C SER A 21 15.40 16.88 8.23
N LEU A 22 14.97 18.06 7.76
CA LEU A 22 13.61 18.25 7.24
C LEU A 22 13.33 17.36 6.02
N LEU A 23 14.28 17.30 5.08
CA LEU A 23 14.14 16.48 3.89
C LEU A 23 14.07 14.99 4.24
N SER A 24 14.87 14.53 5.21
CA SER A 24 14.88 13.13 5.64
C SER A 24 13.55 12.70 6.27
N GLU A 25 12.92 13.59 7.03
CA GLU A 25 11.59 13.36 7.61
C GLU A 25 10.53 13.29 6.52
N ARG A 26 10.55 14.23 5.56
CA ARG A 26 9.61 14.23 4.44
C ARG A 26 9.70 12.96 3.61
N ILE A 27 10.90 12.57 3.21
CA ILE A 27 11.15 11.35 2.43
C ILE A 27 10.66 10.11 3.16
N ARG A 28 10.86 10.03 4.48
CA ARG A 28 10.40 8.89 5.28
C ARG A 28 8.88 8.74 5.24
N VAL A 29 8.15 9.84 5.33
CA VAL A 29 6.69 9.82 5.25
C VAL A 29 6.24 9.38 3.85
N GLU A 30 6.82 9.95 2.79
CA GLU A 30 6.48 9.59 1.41
C GLU A 30 6.75 8.11 1.12
N ILE A 31 7.90 7.57 1.56
CA ILE A 31 8.21 6.14 1.44
C ILE A 31 7.15 5.28 2.15
N THR A 32 6.65 5.73 3.31
CA THR A 32 5.63 5.00 4.06
C THR A 32 4.30 4.97 3.30
N VAL A 33 3.89 6.10 2.71
CA VAL A 33 2.73 6.16 1.82
C VAL A 33 2.91 5.24 0.62
N PHE A 34 4.06 5.29 -0.06
CA PHE A 34 4.36 4.41 -1.19
C PHE A 34 4.28 2.93 -0.82
N LYS A 35 4.81 2.52 0.34
CA LYS A 35 4.72 1.14 0.81
C LYS A 35 3.27 0.69 1.02
N LEU A 36 2.42 1.56 1.58
CA LEU A 36 1.01 1.25 1.77
C LEU A 36 0.27 1.13 0.43
N LEU A 37 0.54 2.03 -0.51
CA LEU A 37 -0.04 1.96 -1.86
C LEU A 37 0.41 0.70 -2.60
N TYR A 38 1.69 0.33 -2.51
CA TYR A 38 2.21 -0.90 -3.10
C TYR A 38 1.53 -2.14 -2.49
N LYS A 39 1.40 -2.19 -1.16
CA LYS A 39 0.68 -3.27 -0.46
C LYS A 39 -0.78 -3.37 -0.94
N SER A 40 -1.46 -2.23 -1.10
CA SER A 40 -2.83 -2.20 -1.63
C SER A 40 -2.91 -2.76 -3.06
N GLU A 41 -1.94 -2.44 -3.92
CA GLU A 41 -1.89 -2.98 -5.28
C GLU A 41 -1.66 -4.51 -5.30
N GLU A 42 -0.79 -5.01 -4.41
CA GLU A 42 -0.56 -6.45 -4.25
C GLU A 42 -1.83 -7.18 -3.79
N LEU A 43 -2.54 -6.63 -2.81
CA LEU A 43 -3.81 -7.18 -2.33
C LEU A 43 -4.89 -7.17 -3.45
N LYS A 44 -4.92 -6.11 -4.28
CA LYS A 44 -5.81 -6.06 -5.46
C LYS A 44 -5.46 -7.15 -6.48
N LYS A 45 -4.18 -7.35 -6.80
CA LYS A 45 -3.75 -8.44 -7.69
C LYS A 45 -4.18 -9.81 -7.15
N ARG A 46 -4.10 -10.01 -5.83
CA ARG A 46 -4.58 -11.24 -5.19
C ARG A 46 -6.09 -11.40 -5.32
N LYS A 47 -6.88 -10.33 -5.09
CA LYS A 47 -8.33 -10.29 -5.32
C LYS A 47 -8.68 -10.67 -6.77
N ASP A 48 -8.02 -10.06 -7.74
CA ASP A 48 -8.25 -10.34 -9.16
C ASP A 48 -7.91 -11.80 -9.52
N GLY A 49 -6.82 -12.34 -8.97
CA GLY A 49 -6.45 -13.73 -9.16
C GLY A 49 -7.43 -14.74 -8.55
N LEU A 50 -8.04 -14.41 -7.41
CA LEU A 50 -9.10 -15.22 -6.80
C LEU A 50 -10.40 -15.15 -7.61
N MET A 51 -10.79 -13.96 -8.05
CA MET A 51 -11.96 -13.79 -8.93
C MET A 51 -11.80 -14.56 -10.24
N ARG A 52 -10.59 -14.54 -10.84
CA ARG A 52 -10.32 -15.28 -12.06
C ARG A 52 -10.45 -16.79 -11.86
N ARG A 53 -9.83 -17.34 -10.81
CA ARG A 53 -9.94 -18.77 -10.46
C ARG A 53 -11.37 -19.19 -10.16
N MET A 54 -12.10 -18.37 -9.41
CA MET A 54 -13.53 -18.62 -9.14
C MET A 54 -14.35 -18.61 -10.43
N GLY A 55 -14.08 -17.69 -11.35
CA GLY A 55 -14.74 -17.63 -12.65
C GLY A 55 -14.43 -18.85 -13.53
N GLU A 56 -13.17 -19.31 -13.54
CA GLU A 56 -12.75 -20.55 -14.20
C GLU A 56 -13.54 -21.76 -13.65
N GLU A 57 -13.60 -21.93 -12.33
CA GLU A 57 -14.38 -22.99 -11.66
C GLU A 57 -15.87 -22.95 -12.00
N VAL A 58 -16.49 -21.77 -11.95
CA VAL A 58 -17.90 -21.60 -12.31
C VAL A 58 -18.14 -21.98 -13.78
N TYR A 59 -17.23 -21.59 -14.67
CA TYR A 59 -17.32 -21.88 -16.10
C TYR A 59 -17.13 -23.37 -16.42
N GLU A 60 -16.24 -24.07 -15.72
CA GLU A 60 -16.04 -25.53 -15.84
C GLU A 60 -17.18 -26.35 -15.25
N HIS A 61 -17.92 -25.76 -14.30
CA HIS A 61 -19.11 -26.36 -13.72
C HIS A 61 -20.41 -26.08 -14.48
N ARG A 62 -20.36 -25.28 -15.56
CA ARG A 62 -21.55 -24.97 -16.37
C ARG A 62 -22.20 -26.25 -16.92
N GLY A 63 -23.52 -26.31 -16.85
CA GLY A 63 -24.29 -27.46 -17.35
C GLY A 63 -24.28 -28.71 -16.46
N LYS A 64 -23.56 -28.69 -15.33
CA LYS A 64 -23.73 -29.69 -14.27
C LYS A 64 -24.83 -29.20 -13.33
N GLU A 65 -25.88 -29.98 -13.06
CA GLU A 65 -26.98 -29.62 -12.12
C GLU A 65 -26.54 -29.55 -10.64
N LYS A 66 -25.23 -29.47 -10.36
CA LYS A 66 -24.70 -29.35 -9.00
C LYS A 66 -24.62 -27.88 -8.59
N ASN A 67 -25.07 -27.59 -7.37
CA ASN A 67 -24.93 -26.28 -6.76
C ASN A 67 -23.44 -25.87 -6.68
N ILE A 68 -23.06 -24.81 -7.39
CA ILE A 68 -21.68 -24.30 -7.44
C ILE A 68 -21.22 -23.76 -6.08
N TYR A 69 -22.15 -23.29 -5.24
CA TYR A 69 -21.87 -22.87 -3.87
C TYR A 69 -21.65 -24.04 -2.90
N ALA A 70 -21.80 -25.29 -3.36
CA ALA A 70 -21.34 -26.46 -2.63
C ALA A 70 -19.89 -26.85 -3.01
N ASN A 71 -19.30 -26.22 -4.04
CA ASN A 71 -17.90 -26.43 -4.39
C ASN A 71 -17.01 -25.76 -3.33
N LYS A 72 -16.14 -26.55 -2.69
CA LYS A 72 -15.23 -26.09 -1.64
C LYS A 72 -14.24 -25.03 -2.13
N GLU A 73 -13.83 -25.09 -3.40
CA GLU A 73 -12.90 -24.13 -3.99
C GLU A 73 -13.57 -22.76 -4.18
N VAL A 74 -14.80 -22.74 -4.69
CA VAL A 74 -15.60 -21.52 -4.84
C VAL A 74 -15.91 -20.90 -3.47
N VAL A 75 -16.36 -21.71 -2.49
CA VAL A 75 -16.63 -21.22 -1.13
C VAL A 75 -15.36 -20.73 -0.44
N GLY A 76 -14.22 -21.41 -0.64
CA GLY A 76 -12.92 -20.98 -0.13
C GLY A 76 -12.50 -19.63 -0.71
N ALA A 77 -12.61 -19.47 -2.03
CA ALA A 77 -12.30 -18.21 -2.71
C ALA A 77 -13.19 -17.05 -2.24
N ILE A 78 -14.49 -17.30 -2.03
CA ILE A 78 -15.42 -16.29 -1.50
C ILE A 78 -14.98 -15.82 -0.12
N LYS A 79 -14.68 -16.74 0.81
CA LYS A 79 -14.22 -16.38 2.17
C LYS A 79 -12.92 -15.59 2.15
N GLU A 80 -12.00 -15.96 1.25
CA GLU A 80 -10.73 -15.24 1.10
C GLU A 80 -10.94 -13.83 0.52
N LEU A 81 -11.87 -13.67 -0.44
CA LEU A 81 -12.26 -12.37 -0.97
C LEU A 81 -12.90 -11.48 0.10
N GLU A 82 -13.81 -12.02 0.90
CA GLU A 82 -14.45 -11.31 2.02
C GLU A 82 -13.44 -10.84 3.06
N ALA A 83 -12.36 -11.59 3.29
CA ALA A 83 -11.28 -11.20 4.20
C ALA A 83 -10.34 -10.14 3.59
N LEU A 84 -10.11 -10.16 2.28
CA LEU A 84 -9.21 -9.22 1.58
C LEU A 84 -9.83 -7.83 1.40
N GLU A 85 -11.14 -7.75 1.22
CA GLU A 85 -11.85 -6.48 1.00
C GLU A 85 -11.67 -5.45 2.13
N PRO A 86 -11.83 -5.79 3.43
CA PRO A 86 -11.55 -4.87 4.51
C PRO A 86 -10.06 -4.51 4.60
N GLU A 87 -9.14 -5.44 4.33
CA GLU A 87 -7.70 -5.17 4.38
C GLU A 87 -7.27 -4.16 3.29
N ILE A 88 -7.81 -4.30 2.07
CA ILE A 88 -7.57 -3.34 0.97
C ILE A 88 -8.09 -1.97 1.36
N LYS A 89 -9.30 -1.89 1.90
CA LYS A 89 -9.94 -0.64 2.30
C LYS A 89 -9.15 0.05 3.41
N GLU A 90 -8.81 -0.67 4.47
CA GLU A 90 -8.03 -0.14 5.60
C GLU A 90 -6.64 0.35 5.15
N THR A 91 -5.98 -0.39 4.26
CA THR A 91 -4.66 0.01 3.73
C THR A 91 -4.74 1.29 2.90
N LEU A 92 -5.79 1.45 2.09
CA LEU A 92 -6.03 2.68 1.32
C LEU A 92 -6.40 3.87 2.19
N GLU A 93 -7.23 3.66 3.21
CA GLU A 93 -7.61 4.68 4.18
C GLU A 93 -6.38 5.19 4.93
N LYS A 94 -5.53 4.29 5.46
CA LYS A 94 -4.26 4.65 6.10
C LYS A 94 -3.33 5.46 5.19
N ALA A 95 -3.22 5.06 3.92
CA ALA A 95 -2.42 5.81 2.94
C ALA A 95 -3.00 7.22 2.68
N SER A 96 -4.33 7.33 2.59
CA SER A 96 -5.03 8.60 2.39
C SER A 96 -4.88 9.54 3.58
N GLU A 97 -4.99 9.03 4.80
CA GLU A 97 -4.83 9.81 6.03
C GLU A 97 -3.42 10.39 6.15
N ILE A 98 -2.38 9.57 5.92
CA ILE A 98 -0.99 10.04 5.96
C ILE A 98 -0.72 11.09 4.87
N SER A 99 -1.29 10.89 3.67
CA SER A 99 -1.20 11.86 2.58
C SER A 99 -1.83 13.21 2.95
N LYS A 100 -3.03 13.21 3.55
CA LYS A 100 -3.73 14.43 3.97
C LYS A 100 -3.01 15.22 5.07
N ILE A 101 -2.24 14.56 5.93
CA ILE A 101 -1.47 15.23 6.98
C ILE A 101 -0.22 15.93 6.41
N THR A 102 0.22 15.53 5.21
CA THR A 102 1.46 16.00 4.59
C THR A 102 1.29 16.82 3.31
N ALA A 103 0.09 16.90 2.76
CA ALA A 103 -0.30 17.77 1.65
C ALA A 103 -0.66 19.19 2.14
#